data_AF-A0A2N1Q3K9-F1
#
_entry.id   AF-A0A2N1Q3K9-F1
#
_cell.length_a   1.000
_cell.length_b   1.000
_cell.length_c   1.000
_cell.angle_alpha   90.00
_cell.angle_beta   90.00
_cell.angle_gamma   90.00
#
_symmetry.space_group_name_H-M   'P 1'
#
loop_
_entity.id
_entity.type
_entity.pdbx_description
1 polymer ?
#
loop_
_entity_poly.entity_id
_entity_poly.type
_entity_poly.pdbx_seq_one_letter_code
_entity_poly.pdbx_strand_id
1 'polypeptide(L)'
;MIQLEKRENLIHIIKFTLFSISAGIIQIISFTILNEVVKLIYWPAYLIALTLSVLWNFTLNRKFTFKSAANIPKAMFKVACFYLVFTPLSTWWGDSLEAIGWNEYVILGMTMIINFVTEFIFTKFYVYKNNINTAVKKL
;
A
#
# COMPACT_ATOMS: atom_id res chain seq x y z
N MET A 1 -13.19 -22.14 16.79
CA MET A 1 -12.89 -20.70 16.71
C MET A 1 -11.56 -20.40 16.01
N ILE A 2 -10.43 -20.95 16.47
CA ILE A 2 -9.08 -20.67 15.92
C ILE A 2 -8.96 -20.95 14.40
N GLN A 3 -9.62 -21.98 13.89
CA GLN A 3 -9.52 -22.37 12.47
C GLN A 3 -10.31 -21.45 11.52
N LEU A 4 -11.40 -20.84 11.99
CA LEU A 4 -12.16 -19.84 11.23
C LEU A 4 -11.37 -18.54 11.12
N GLU A 5 -10.74 -18.12 12.22
CA GLU A 5 -9.89 -16.92 12.27
C GLU A 5 -8.66 -17.04 11.35
N LYS A 6 -8.01 -18.21 11.30
CA LYS A 6 -6.92 -18.49 10.35
C LYS A 6 -7.36 -18.38 8.90
N ARG A 7 -8.54 -18.90 8.55
CA ARG A 7 -9.10 -18.81 7.18
C ARG A 7 -9.45 -17.37 6.80
N GLU A 8 -10.05 -16.60 7.70
CA GLU A 8 -10.33 -15.18 7.46
C GLU A 8 -9.05 -14.36 7.30
N ASN A 9 -8.02 -14.63 8.12
CA ASN A 9 -6.72 -14.01 7.99
C ASN A 9 -6.04 -14.31 6.66
N LEU A 10 -6.14 -15.55 6.17
CA LEU A 10 -5.64 -15.94 4.86
C LEU A 10 -6.38 -15.21 3.74
N ILE A 11 -7.71 -15.10 3.83
CA ILE A 11 -8.54 -14.37 2.85
C ILE A 11 -8.16 -12.88 2.84
N HIS A 12 -7.90 -12.27 4.00
CA HIS A 12 -7.44 -10.89 4.07
C HIS A 12 -6.09 -10.69 3.38
N ILE A 13 -5.14 -11.62 3.60
CA ILE A 13 -3.83 -11.58 2.92
C ILE A 13 -4.03 -11.66 1.41
N ILE A 14 -4.75 -12.69 0.93
CA ILE A 14 -4.95 -12.91 -0.51
C ILE A 14 -5.62 -11.69 -1.17
N LYS A 15 -6.70 -11.17 -0.60
CA LYS A 15 -7.39 -9.99 -1.12
C LYS A 15 -6.50 -8.75 -1.12
N PHE A 16 -5.76 -8.53 -0.03
CA PHE A 16 -4.85 -7.40 0.07
C PHE A 16 -3.75 -7.48 -0.99
N THR A 17 -3.18 -8.67 -1.22
CA THR A 17 -2.20 -8.90 -2.30
C THR A 17 -2.79 -8.55 -3.66
N LEU A 18 -3.98 -9.07 -3.99
CA LEU A 18 -4.62 -8.81 -5.28
C LEU A 18 -4.90 -7.32 -5.50
N PHE A 19 -5.40 -6.61 -4.47
CA PHE A 19 -5.65 -5.18 -4.58
C PHE A 19 -4.37 -4.35 -4.64
N SER A 20 -3.31 -4.77 -3.95
CA SER A 20 -2.02 -4.09 -4.03
C SER A 20 -1.37 -4.26 -5.41
N ILE A 21 -1.51 -5.43 -6.05
CA ILE A 21 -1.11 -5.61 -7.45
C ILE A 21 -1.90 -4.65 -8.36
N SER A 22 -3.22 -4.53 -8.16
CA SER A 22 -4.04 -3.60 -8.93
C SER A 22 -3.61 -2.14 -8.73
N ALA A 23 -3.23 -1.77 -7.51
CA ALA A 23 -2.72 -0.44 -7.18
C ALA A 23 -1.37 -0.17 -7.86
N GLY A 24 -0.47 -1.17 -7.91
CA GLY A 24 0.78 -1.09 -8.66
C GLY A 24 0.55 -0.84 -10.15
N ILE A 25 -0.43 -1.51 -10.75
CA ILE A 25 -0.82 -1.27 -12.15
C ILE A 25 -1.34 0.17 -12.34
N ILE A 26 -2.20 0.67 -11.44
CA ILE A 26 -2.69 2.06 -11.47
C ILE A 26 -1.53 3.05 -11.34
N GLN A 27 -0.54 2.77 -10.48
CA GLN A 27 0.65 3.61 -10.35
C GLN A 27 1.43 3.69 -11.65
N ILE A 28 1.71 2.54 -12.28
CA ILE A 28 2.46 2.47 -13.54
C ILE A 28 1.72 3.23 -14.63
N ILE A 29 0.43 2.96 -14.83
CA ILE A 29 -0.37 3.63 -15.86
C ILE A 29 -0.43 5.14 -15.62
N SER A 30 -0.69 5.55 -14.37
CA SER A 30 -0.78 6.98 -14.02
C SER A 30 0.55 7.69 -14.21
N PHE A 31 1.65 7.05 -13.79
CA PHE A 31 3.00 7.58 -13.98
C PHE A 31 3.32 7.72 -15.47
N THR A 32 3.07 6.68 -16.28
CA THR A 32 3.30 6.73 -17.72
C THR A 32 2.51 7.84 -18.39
N ILE A 33 1.23 8.04 -18.03
CA ILE A 33 0.43 9.14 -18.59
C ILE A 33 1.01 10.49 -18.18
N LEU A 34 1.35 10.69 -16.91
CA LEU A 34 1.87 11.97 -16.43
C LEU A 34 3.27 12.29 -16.99
N ASN A 35 4.13 11.29 -17.10
CA ASN A 35 5.50 11.43 -17.58
C ASN A 35 5.57 11.54 -19.11
N GLU A 36 4.91 10.65 -19.85
CA GLU A 36 5.03 10.57 -21.31
C GLU A 36 4.06 11.50 -22.04
N VAL A 37 2.81 11.61 -21.55
CA VAL A 37 1.76 12.38 -22.24
C VAL A 37 1.75 13.82 -21.76
N VAL A 38 1.71 14.03 -20.43
CA VAL A 38 1.66 15.37 -19.83
C VAL A 38 3.05 16.02 -19.73
N LYS A 39 4.12 15.23 -19.87
CA LYS A 39 5.53 15.69 -19.77
C LYS A 39 5.82 16.41 -18.44
N LEU A 40 5.19 15.94 -17.37
CA LEU A 40 5.49 16.43 -16.03
C LEU A 40 6.90 15.99 -15.62
N ILE A 41 7.53 16.82 -14.80
CA ILE A 41 8.81 16.48 -14.17
C ILE A 41 8.60 15.18 -13.37
N TYR A 42 9.60 14.28 -13.43
CA TYR A 42 9.55 12.93 -12.85
C TYR A 42 9.01 12.92 -11.42
N TRP A 43 9.52 13.81 -10.56
CA TRP A 43 9.21 13.79 -9.13
C TRP A 43 7.73 14.11 -8.83
N PRO A 44 7.13 15.21 -9.38
CA PRO A 44 5.68 15.41 -9.31
C PRO A 44 4.85 14.28 -9.90
N ALA A 45 5.23 13.75 -11.08
CA ALA A 45 4.50 12.67 -11.74
C ALA A 45 4.48 11.40 -10.88
N TYR A 46 5.63 11.05 -10.29
CA TYR A 46 5.77 9.92 -9.38
C TYR A 46 4.91 10.08 -8.12
N LEU A 47 4.94 11.23 -7.46
CA LEU A 47 4.14 11.47 -6.25
C LEU A 47 2.64 11.40 -6.52
N ILE A 48 2.17 11.95 -7.65
CA ILE A 48 0.75 11.88 -8.03
C ILE A 48 0.36 10.44 -8.34
N ALA A 49 1.19 9.70 -9.08
CA ALA A 49 0.93 8.29 -9.37
C ALA A 49 0.92 7.42 -8.10
N LEU A 50 1.85 7.64 -7.19
CA LEU A 50 1.93 6.96 -5.90
C LEU A 50 0.70 7.27 -5.04
N THR A 51 0.31 8.54 -4.92
CA THR A 51 -0.89 8.92 -4.15
C THR A 51 -2.16 8.30 -4.73
N LEU A 52 -2.35 8.33 -6.05
CA LEU A 52 -3.48 7.64 -6.71
C LEU A 52 -3.49 6.14 -6.42
N SER A 53 -2.32 5.50 -6.49
CA SER A 53 -2.16 4.08 -6.17
C SER A 53 -2.56 3.77 -4.72
N VAL A 54 -2.06 4.54 -3.76
CA VAL A 54 -2.38 4.38 -2.33
C VAL A 54 -3.86 4.61 -2.06
N LEU A 55 -4.47 5.63 -2.68
CA LEU A 55 -5.91 5.89 -2.58
C LEU A 55 -6.75 4.74 -3.13
N TRP A 56 -6.34 4.19 -4.27
CA TRP A 56 -6.98 3.03 -4.87
C TRP A 56 -6.87 1.78 -3.97
N ASN A 57 -5.64 1.48 -3.51
CA ASN A 57 -5.37 0.37 -2.61
C ASN A 57 -6.19 0.47 -1.32
N PHE A 58 -6.20 1.66 -0.72
CA PHE A 58 -6.95 1.94 0.51
C PHE A 58 -8.46 1.75 0.31
N THR A 59 -9.02 2.27 -0.79
CA THR A 59 -10.46 2.23 -1.07
C THR A 59 -10.95 0.80 -1.23
N LEU A 60 -10.22 -0.02 -2.02
CA LEU A 60 -10.57 -1.42 -2.23
C LEU A 60 -10.38 -2.25 -0.96
N ASN A 61 -9.26 -2.05 -0.24
CA ASN A 61 -9.02 -2.78 1.01
C ASN A 61 -10.04 -2.43 2.10
N ARG A 62 -10.44 -1.16 2.22
CA ARG A 62 -11.50 -0.76 3.16
C ARG A 62 -12.82 -1.46 2.84
N LYS A 63 -13.21 -1.45 1.57
CA LYS A 63 -14.54 -1.91 1.12
C LYS A 63 -14.65 -3.43 1.02
N PHE A 64 -13.62 -4.12 0.52
CA PHE A 64 -13.68 -5.53 0.13
C PHE A 64 -12.81 -6.46 0.99
N THR A 65 -11.67 -5.97 1.49
CA THR A 65 -10.76 -6.76 2.34
C THR A 65 -11.22 -6.70 3.79
N PHE A 66 -11.17 -5.54 4.42
CA PHE A 66 -11.45 -5.37 5.84
C PHE A 66 -12.89 -4.98 6.16
N LYS A 67 -13.71 -4.66 5.14
CA LYS A 67 -15.13 -4.24 5.25
C LYS A 67 -15.34 -3.32 6.45
N SER A 68 -14.56 -2.25 6.51
CA SER A 68 -14.42 -1.42 7.69
C SER A 68 -15.31 -0.18 7.62
N ALA A 69 -16.10 0.05 8.67
CA ALA A 69 -16.86 1.30 8.85
C ALA A 69 -16.02 2.44 9.46
N ALA A 70 -14.69 2.26 9.53
CA ALA A 70 -13.78 3.26 10.07
C ALA A 70 -13.93 4.61 9.37
N ASN A 71 -13.70 5.69 10.14
CA ASN A 71 -13.64 7.05 9.65
C ASN A 71 -12.55 7.18 8.58
N ILE A 72 -12.95 7.47 7.35
CA ILE A 72 -12.11 7.47 6.15
C ILE A 72 -10.93 8.44 6.29
N PRO A 73 -11.13 9.74 6.60
CA PRO A 73 -10.04 10.68 6.82
C PRO A 73 -8.99 10.22 7.83
N LYS A 74 -9.42 9.71 8.98
CA LYS A 74 -8.48 9.25 10.03
C LYS A 74 -7.65 8.05 9.56
N ALA A 75 -8.28 7.11 8.85
CA ALA A 75 -7.60 5.93 8.35
C ALA A 75 -6.62 6.28 7.21
N MET A 76 -6.99 7.20 6.32
CA MET A 76 -6.10 7.72 5.27
C MET A 76 -4.92 8.49 5.85
N PHE A 77 -5.14 9.32 6.87
CA PHE A 77 -4.07 10.06 7.54
C PHE A 77 -3.01 9.13 8.12
N LYS A 78 -3.42 8.01 8.73
CA LYS A 78 -2.48 6.98 9.22
C LYS A 78 -1.62 6.41 8.10
N VAL A 79 -2.22 6.09 6.95
CA VAL A 79 -1.49 5.58 5.78
C VAL A 79 -0.55 6.64 5.20
N ALA A 80 -0.97 7.91 5.18
CA ALA A 80 -0.11 9.02 4.78
C ALA A 80 1.10 9.17 5.70
N CYS A 81 0.90 9.11 7.03
CA CYS A 81 2.00 9.09 7.99
C CYS A 81 2.95 7.90 7.80
N PHE A 82 2.41 6.72 7.43
CA PHE A 82 3.24 5.57 7.09
C PHE A 82 4.17 5.87 5.91
N TYR A 83 3.63 6.39 4.79
CA TYR A 83 4.47 6.72 3.63
C TYR A 83 5.43 7.89 3.88
N LEU A 84 5.04 8.87 4.69
CA LEU A 84 5.94 9.97 5.08
C LEU A 84 7.21 9.47 5.79
N VAL A 85 7.12 8.37 6.54
CA VAL A 85 8.26 7.73 7.21
C VAL A 85 8.94 6.73 6.29
N PHE A 86 8.15 5.92 5.56
CA PHE A 86 8.67 4.86 4.71
C PHE A 86 9.50 5.40 3.53
N THR A 87 9.05 6.46 2.86
CA THR A 87 9.75 7.03 1.71
C THR A 87 11.20 7.44 2.02
N PRO A 88 11.49 8.28 3.03
CA PRO A 88 12.87 8.67 3.34
C PRO A 88 13.73 7.49 3.83
N LEU A 89 13.14 6.55 4.56
CA LEU A 89 13.80 5.31 4.95
C LEU A 89 14.18 4.46 3.73
N SER A 90 13.28 4.37 2.76
CA SER A 90 13.47 3.59 1.54
C SER A 90 14.53 4.15 0.61
N THR A 91 14.64 5.48 0.52
CA THR A 91 15.77 6.12 -0.16
C THR A 91 17.06 5.89 0.59
N TRP A 92 17.09 6.02 1.92
CA TRP A 92 18.31 5.88 2.69
C TRP A 92 18.95 4.48 2.59
N TRP A 93 18.17 3.40 2.76
CA TRP A 93 18.72 2.05 2.58
C TRP A 93 18.99 1.73 1.10
N GLY A 94 18.24 2.36 0.18
CA GLY A 94 18.44 2.19 -1.26
C GLY A 94 19.82 2.68 -1.68
N ASP A 95 20.12 3.93 -1.37
CA ASP A 95 21.40 4.58 -1.63
C ASP A 95 22.56 3.82 -0.96
N SER A 96 22.33 3.34 0.28
CA SER A 96 23.35 2.59 1.03
C SER A 96 23.67 1.24 0.39
N LEU A 97 22.66 0.52 -0.13
CA LEU A 97 22.86 -0.77 -0.79
C LEU A 97 23.49 -0.59 -2.18
N GLU A 98 23.05 0.41 -2.93
CA GLU A 98 23.63 0.77 -4.22
C GLU A 98 25.12 1.13 -4.07
N ALA A 99 25.48 1.90 -3.05
CA ALA A 99 26.86 2.26 -2.75
C ALA A 99 27.78 1.06 -2.45
N ILE A 100 27.20 -0.06 -2.00
CA ILE A 100 27.93 -1.34 -1.75
C ILE A 100 27.98 -2.21 -3.02
N GLY A 101 27.41 -1.74 -4.14
CA GLY A 101 27.44 -2.40 -5.45
C GLY A 101 26.27 -3.36 -5.69
N TRP A 102 25.17 -3.25 -4.92
CA TRP A 102 23.97 -4.05 -5.18
C TRP A 102 23.28 -3.62 -6.47
N ASN A 103 22.67 -4.59 -7.16
CA ASN A 103 21.89 -4.32 -8.36
C ASN A 103 20.61 -3.53 -8.02
N GLU A 104 20.41 -2.39 -8.69
CA GLU A 104 19.26 -1.48 -8.48
C GLU A 104 17.89 -2.19 -8.59
N TYR A 105 17.74 -3.14 -9.51
CA TYR A 105 16.48 -3.88 -9.67
C TYR A 105 16.20 -4.80 -8.48
N VAL A 106 17.25 -5.35 -7.86
CA VAL A 106 17.13 -6.17 -6.64
C VAL A 106 16.75 -5.29 -5.45
N ILE A 107 17.40 -4.13 -5.31
CA ILE A 107 17.06 -3.14 -4.26
C ILE A 107 15.61 -2.68 -4.39
N LEU A 108 15.18 -2.34 -5.62
CA LEU A 108 13.82 -1.93 -5.91
C LEU A 108 12.82 -3.05 -5.59
N GLY A 109 13.07 -4.27 -6.05
CA GLY A 109 12.22 -5.43 -5.76
C GLY A 109 12.07 -5.70 -4.27
N MET A 110 13.17 -5.70 -3.51
CA MET A 110 13.14 -5.84 -2.06
C MET A 110 12.36 -4.71 -1.39
N THR A 111 12.59 -3.46 -1.81
CA THR A 111 11.90 -2.29 -1.27
C THR A 111 10.39 -2.36 -1.51
N MET A 112 9.95 -2.83 -2.68
CA MET A 112 8.53 -3.05 -2.97
C MET A 112 7.93 -4.15 -2.09
N ILE A 113 8.65 -5.25 -1.85
CA ILE A 113 8.19 -6.33 -0.97
C ILE A 113 8.08 -5.83 0.48
N ILE A 114 9.09 -5.12 0.98
CA ILE A 114 9.09 -4.56 2.33
C ILE A 114 7.94 -3.56 2.48
N ASN A 115 7.75 -2.67 1.49
CA ASN A 115 6.63 -1.74 1.47
C ASN A 115 5.30 -2.49 1.59
N PHE A 116 5.09 -3.49 0.73
CA PHE A 116 3.86 -4.28 0.70
C PHE A 116 3.59 -5.00 2.03
N VAL A 117 4.57 -5.69 2.60
CA VAL A 117 4.42 -6.43 3.87
C VAL A 117 4.17 -5.47 5.02
N THR A 118 4.92 -4.37 5.09
CA THR A 118 4.80 -3.40 6.19
C THR A 118 3.48 -2.64 6.10
N GLU A 119 3.04 -2.26 4.90
CA GLU A 119 1.73 -1.65 4.65
C GLU A 119 0.60 -2.60 5.04
N PHE A 120 0.71 -3.90 4.72
CA PHE A 120 -0.28 -4.90 5.15
C PHE A 120 -0.39 -4.98 6.67
N ILE A 121 0.75 -5.09 7.36
CA ILE A 121 0.80 -5.18 8.82
C ILE A 121 0.22 -3.90 9.44
N PHE A 122 0.65 -2.74 8.94
CA PHE A 122 0.20 -1.44 9.43
C PHE A 122 -1.31 -1.24 9.21
N THR A 123 -1.81 -1.54 8.01
CA THR A 123 -3.23 -1.40 7.70
C THR A 123 -4.09 -2.35 8.53
N LYS A 124 -3.69 -3.61 8.66
CA LYS A 124 -4.44 -4.61 9.43
C LYS A 124 -4.43 -4.32 10.93
N PHE A 125 -3.26 -4.10 11.53
CA PHE A 125 -3.10 -4.05 12.98
C PHE A 125 -3.16 -2.65 13.57
N TYR A 126 -3.05 -1.58 12.77
CA TYR A 126 -3.07 -0.21 13.26
C TYR A 126 -4.17 0.66 12.65
N VAL A 127 -4.38 0.56 11.33
CA VAL A 127 -5.44 1.33 10.66
C VAL A 127 -6.82 0.75 10.98
N TYR A 128 -6.99 -0.56 10.81
CA TYR A 128 -8.28 -1.24 10.94
C TYR A 128 -8.47 -2.07 12.21
N LYS A 129 -7.49 -2.13 13.12
CA LYS A 129 -7.47 -2.98 14.33
C LYS A 129 -8.83 -3.23 15.00
N ASN A 130 -9.59 -2.16 15.25
CA ASN A 130 -10.85 -2.20 15.98
C ASN A 130 -12.09 -2.11 15.07
N ASN A 131 -11.90 -2.05 13.75
CA ASN A 131 -12.95 -1.82 12.77
C ASN A 131 -13.00 -2.88 11.67
N ILE A 132 -12.33 -4.03 11.81
CA ILE A 132 -12.41 -5.13 10.85
C ILE A 132 -13.83 -5.72 10.86
N ASN A 133 -14.43 -5.91 9.69
CA ASN A 133 -15.78 -6.46 9.49
C ASN A 133 -16.95 -5.69 10.14
N THR A 134 -16.70 -4.48 10.65
CA THR A 134 -17.73 -3.64 11.28
C THR A 134 -18.81 -3.14 10.32
N ALA A 135 -18.54 -3.08 9.01
CA ALA A 135 -19.53 -2.68 8.01
C ALA A 135 -20.46 -3.82 7.58
N VAL A 136 -20.23 -5.06 8.03
CA VAL A 136 -21.12 -6.19 7.75
C VAL A 136 -22.08 -6.33 8.92
N LYS A 137 -23.38 -6.11 8.67
CA LYS A 137 -24.42 -6.40 9.65
C LYS A 137 -24.37 -7.91 9.95
N LYS A 138 -24.10 -8.32 11.19
CA LYS A 138 -24.42 -9.67 11.64
C LYS A 138 -25.94 -9.77 11.59
N LEU A 139 -26.46 -10.44 10.56
CA LEU A 139 -27.83 -10.97 10.58
C LEU A 139 -27.89 -12.16 11.53
#